data_AF-A0A0D6E507-F1
#
_entry.id   AF-A0A0D6E507-F1
#
_cell.length_a   1.000
_cell.length_b   1.000
_cell.length_c   1.000
_cell.angle_alpha   90.00
_cell.angle_beta   90.00
_cell.angle_gamma   90.00
#
_symmetry.space_group_name_H-M   'P 1'
#
loop_
_entity.id
_entity.type
_entity.pdbx_description
1 polymer ?
#
loop_
_entity_poly.entity_id
_entity_poly.type
_entity_poly.pdbx_seq_one_letter_code
_entity_poly.pdbx_strand_id
1 'polypeptide(L)'
;MTIYEETVDALKEMETVASHIKSLGKIMNKTEDAKLKQLLGKVITKLQTSHANPKVKGKSTPGNLYNVKDLHIESLIKYCENIIPTKRPEWQILAERNGWAPKT
;
A
#
# COMPACT_ATOMS: atom_id res chain seq x y z
N MET A 1 4.11 -8.88 12.03
CA MET A 1 3.70 -8.39 10.70
C MET A 1 4.13 -6.93 10.62
N THR A 2 4.98 -6.60 9.66
CA THR A 2 5.45 -5.24 9.36
C THR A 2 4.38 -4.47 8.59
N ILE A 3 4.47 -3.14 8.57
CA ILE A 3 3.51 -2.29 7.82
C ILE A 3 3.53 -2.59 6.31
N TYR A 4 4.67 -3.06 5.78
CA TYR A 4 4.83 -3.47 4.38
C TYR A 4 4.10 -4.78 4.08
N GLU A 5 4.16 -5.75 5.00
CA GLU A 5 3.37 -7.00 4.91
C GLU A 5 1.88 -6.68 5.03
N GLU A 6 1.48 -5.87 6.02
CA GLU A 6 0.08 -5.42 6.20
C GLU A 6 -0.46 -4.76 4.92
N THR A 7 0.39 -3.98 4.23
CA THR A 7 0.03 -3.36 2.94
C THR A 7 -0.20 -4.40 1.84
N VAL A 8 0.70 -5.37 1.69
CA VAL A 8 0.58 -6.40 0.65
C VAL A 8 -0.62 -7.30 0.91
N ASP A 9 -0.86 -7.67 2.16
CA ASP A 9 -2.00 -8.49 2.55
C ASP A 9 -3.31 -7.75 2.29
N ALA A 10 -3.41 -6.46 2.66
CA ALA A 10 -4.58 -5.64 2.35
C ALA A 10 -4.88 -5.56 0.84
N LEU A 11 -3.86 -5.60 -0.03
CA LEU A 11 -4.06 -5.64 -1.49
C LEU A 11 -4.55 -7.00 -2.01
N LYS A 12 -4.22 -8.10 -1.31
CA LYS A 12 -4.63 -9.46 -1.66
C LYS A 12 -6.05 -9.80 -1.21
N GLU A 13 -6.55 -9.09 -0.19
CA GLU A 13 -7.88 -9.30 0.36
C GLU A 13 -8.99 -9.17 -0.70
N MET A 14 -9.96 -10.09 -0.61
CA MET A 14 -11.13 -10.10 -1.49
C MET A 14 -12.21 -9.18 -0.94
N GLU A 15 -12.04 -7.89 -1.19
CA GLU A 15 -12.86 -6.83 -0.62
C GLU A 15 -13.46 -5.91 -1.70
N THR A 16 -14.47 -5.13 -1.32
CA THR A 16 -15.00 -4.08 -2.21
C THR A 16 -14.00 -2.93 -2.35
N VAL A 17 -14.11 -2.13 -3.41
CA VAL A 17 -13.27 -0.94 -3.61
C VAL A 17 -13.34 0.01 -2.39
N ALA A 18 -14.52 0.17 -1.79
CA ALA A 18 -14.72 1.02 -0.62
C ALA A 18 -13.98 0.48 0.62
N SER A 19 -14.01 -0.84 0.82
CA SER A 19 -13.27 -1.50 1.90
C SER A 19 -11.76 -1.37 1.70
N HIS A 20 -11.26 -1.60 0.48
CA HIS A 20 -9.85 -1.37 0.13
C HIS A 20 -9.39 0.05 0.44
N ILE A 21 -10.18 1.07 0.05
CA ILE A 21 -9.88 2.48 0.37
C ILE A 21 -9.73 2.69 1.89
N LYS A 22 -10.62 2.10 2.68
CA LYS A 22 -10.59 2.23 4.15
C LYS A 22 -9.38 1.51 4.75
N SER A 23 -9.09 0.28 4.31
CA SER A 23 -7.99 -0.54 4.80
C SER A 23 -6.64 0.13 4.47
N LEU A 24 -6.42 0.53 3.21
CA LEU A 24 -5.21 1.25 2.81
C LEU A 24 -5.09 2.63 3.49
N GLY A 25 -6.21 3.33 3.71
CA GLY A 25 -6.22 4.60 4.44
C GLY A 25 -5.78 4.46 5.90
N LYS A 26 -6.16 3.37 6.58
CA LYS A 26 -5.66 3.07 7.94
C LYS A 26 -4.16 2.84 7.94
N ILE A 27 -3.64 2.05 7.01
CA ILE A 27 -2.20 1.77 6.87
C ILE A 27 -1.44 3.08 6.62
N MET A 28 -1.94 3.93 5.72
CA MET A 28 -1.34 5.24 5.41
C MET A 28 -1.22 6.13 6.65
N ASN A 29 -2.20 6.10 7.55
CA ASN A 29 -2.17 6.86 8.80
C ASN A 29 -1.22 6.28 9.85
N LYS A 30 -0.92 4.97 9.79
CA LYS A 30 -0.03 4.29 10.75
C LYS A 30 1.45 4.45 10.40
N THR A 31 1.80 4.39 9.12
CA THR A 31 3.21 4.42 8.69
C THR A 31 3.85 5.80 8.95
N GLU A 32 5.15 5.84 9.16
CA GLU A 32 5.97 7.05 9.17
C GLU A 32 6.77 7.21 7.87
N ASP A 33 6.83 6.16 7.05
CA ASP A 33 7.50 6.16 5.76
C ASP A 33 6.79 7.05 4.73
N ALA A 34 7.38 8.22 4.48
CA ALA A 34 6.89 9.19 3.50
C ALA A 34 6.74 8.60 2.09
N LYS A 35 7.62 7.67 1.68
CA LYS A 35 7.55 7.03 0.37
C LYS A 35 6.40 6.03 0.32
N LEU A 36 6.19 5.27 1.38
CA LEU A 36 5.02 4.39 1.50
C LEU A 36 3.72 5.20 1.48
N LYS A 37 3.64 6.29 2.27
CA LYS A 37 2.48 7.21 2.27
C LYS A 37 2.17 7.74 0.88
N GLN A 38 3.18 8.17 0.13
CA GLN A 38 2.99 8.70 -1.21
C GLN A 38 2.41 7.65 -2.17
N LEU A 39 2.91 6.41 -2.12
CA LEU A 39 2.41 5.31 -2.96
C LEU A 39 0.98 4.93 -2.58
N LEU A 40 0.70 4.80 -1.28
CA LEU A 40 -0.66 4.55 -0.77
C LEU A 40 -1.64 5.64 -1.21
N GLY A 41 -1.25 6.92 -1.10
CA GLY A 41 -2.06 8.05 -1.53
C GLY A 41 -2.46 7.97 -3.00
N LYS A 42 -1.51 7.64 -3.90
CA LYS A 42 -1.79 7.47 -5.34
C LYS A 42 -2.81 6.36 -5.59
N VAL A 43 -2.66 5.21 -4.93
CA VAL A 43 -3.59 4.07 -5.07
C VAL A 43 -4.97 4.46 -4.52
N ILE A 44 -5.04 5.05 -3.33
CA ILE A 44 -6.30 5.49 -2.71
C ILE A 44 -7.05 6.48 -3.61
N THR A 45 -6.38 7.53 -4.11
CA THR A 45 -7.00 8.53 -5.00
C THR A 45 -7.54 7.89 -6.27
N LYS A 46 -6.81 6.92 -6.84
CA LYS A 46 -7.28 6.17 -8.01
C LYS A 46 -8.53 5.36 -7.69
N LEU A 47 -8.53 4.61 -6.58
CA LEU A 47 -9.67 3.82 -6.14
C LEU A 47 -10.89 4.70 -5.87
N GLN A 48 -10.70 5.85 -5.23
CA GLN A 48 -11.76 6.84 -5.00
C GLN A 48 -12.34 7.37 -6.32
N THR A 49 -11.49 7.69 -7.29
CA THR A 49 -11.92 8.15 -8.61
C THR A 49 -12.73 7.07 -9.35
N SER A 50 -12.27 5.81 -9.30
CA SER A 50 -12.99 4.66 -9.85
C SER A 50 -14.35 4.46 -9.17
N HIS A 51 -14.38 4.56 -7.84
CA HIS A 51 -15.60 4.42 -7.03
C HIS A 51 -16.60 5.55 -7.31
N ALA A 52 -16.13 6.79 -7.49
CA ALA A 52 -16.97 7.94 -7.82
C ALA A 52 -17.52 7.89 -9.26
N ASN A 53 -16.83 7.24 -10.19
CA ASN A 53 -17.23 7.19 -11.60
C ASN A 53 -18.54 6.37 -11.78
N PRO A 54 -19.64 6.98 -12.25
CA PRO A 54 -20.92 6.27 -12.42
C PRO A 54 -20.88 5.21 -13.53
N LYS A 55 -19.91 5.28 -14.45
CA LYS A 55 -19.75 4.31 -15.55
C LYS A 55 -19.12 2.99 -15.11
N VAL A 56 -18.46 2.97 -13.95
CA VAL A 56 -17.84 1.75 -13.40
C VAL A 56 -18.93 0.87 -12.80
N LYS A 57 -19.18 -0.28 -13.42
CA LYS A 57 -20.09 -1.31 -12.90
C LYS A 57 -19.36 -2.23 -11.91
N GLY A 58 -20.09 -2.89 -11.01
CA GLY A 58 -19.50 -3.87 -10.09
C GLY A 58 -18.76 -3.28 -8.89
N LYS A 59 -19.09 -2.05 -8.45
CA LYS A 59 -18.46 -1.40 -7.27
C LYS A 59 -18.60 -2.20 -5.97
N SER A 60 -19.67 -2.98 -5.86
CA SER A 60 -19.97 -3.84 -4.74
C SER A 60 -19.45 -5.27 -4.92
N THR A 61 -18.84 -5.59 -6.06
CA THR A 61 -18.25 -6.90 -6.31
C THR A 61 -16.88 -6.94 -5.62
N PRO A 62 -16.65 -7.88 -4.70
CA PRO A 62 -15.34 -8.04 -4.08
C PRO A 62 -14.28 -8.45 -5.10
N GLY A 63 -13.08 -7.90 -4.97
CA GLY A 63 -11.93 -8.25 -5.80
C GLY A 63 -10.62 -7.99 -5.07
N ASN A 64 -9.57 -8.69 -5.47
CA ASN A 64 -8.21 -8.39 -5.03
C ASN A 64 -7.61 -7.29 -5.92
N LEU A 65 -6.79 -6.44 -5.32
CA LEU A 65 -6.01 -5.43 -6.04
C LEU A 65 -4.65 -5.96 -6.48
N TYR A 66 -4.13 -7.00 -5.81
CA TYR A 66 -2.79 -7.51 -6.01
C TYR A 66 -2.50 -7.97 -7.45
N ASN A 67 -3.48 -8.54 -8.16
CA ASN A 67 -3.32 -9.02 -9.54
C ASN A 67 -3.78 -8.02 -10.61
N VAL A 68 -4.17 -6.81 -10.20
CA VAL A 68 -4.66 -5.79 -11.13
C VAL A 68 -3.48 -5.19 -11.88
N LYS A 69 -3.56 -5.17 -13.22
CA LYS A 69 -2.60 -4.47 -14.08
C LYS A 69 -2.80 -2.97 -13.96
N ASP A 70 -2.20 -2.38 -12.93
CA ASP A 70 -2.16 -0.95 -12.72
C ASP A 70 -0.80 -0.50 -12.21
N LEU A 71 -0.23 0.53 -12.85
CA LEU A 71 1.10 1.03 -12.54
C LEU A 71 1.25 1.52 -11.09
N HIS A 72 0.20 2.10 -10.48
CA HIS A 72 0.28 2.58 -9.11
C HIS A 72 0.27 1.42 -8.11
N ILE A 73 -0.59 0.42 -8.36
CA ILE A 73 -0.67 -0.78 -7.54
C ILE A 73 0.62 -1.60 -7.66
N GLU A 74 1.11 -1.83 -8.88
CA GLU A 74 2.38 -2.52 -9.13
C GLU A 74 3.57 -1.81 -8.46
N SER A 75 3.61 -0.48 -8.51
CA SER A 75 4.65 0.29 -7.84
C SER A 75 4.60 0.14 -6.32
N LEU A 76 3.40 0.10 -5.73
CA LEU A 76 3.21 -0.12 -4.30
C LEU A 76 3.64 -1.54 -3.90
N ILE A 77 3.20 -2.55 -4.64
CA ILE A 77 3.57 -3.96 -4.40
C ILE A 77 5.08 -4.13 -4.47
N LYS A 78 5.70 -3.70 -5.58
CA LYS A 78 7.15 -3.79 -5.77
C LYS A 78 7.92 -3.09 -4.66
N TYR A 79 7.41 -1.96 -4.19
CA TYR A 79 8.05 -1.23 -3.11
C TYR A 79 8.05 -2.04 -1.80
N CYS A 80 6.88 -2.56 -1.40
CA CYS A 80 6.77 -3.38 -0.20
C CYS A 80 7.57 -4.68 -0.32
N GLU A 81 7.50 -5.38 -1.45
CA GLU A 81 8.19 -6.65 -1.68
C GLU A 81 9.72 -6.54 -1.70
N ASN A 82 10.27 -5.37 -2.02
CA ASN A 82 11.72 -5.15 -1.88
C ASN A 82 12.16 -5.00 -0.42
N ILE A 83 11.24 -4.60 0.47
CA ILE A 83 11.55 -4.30 1.87
C ILE A 83 11.28 -5.50 2.78
N ILE A 84 10.17 -6.21 2.56
CA ILE A 84 9.76 -7.40 3.32
C ILE A 84 10.90 -8.43 3.52
N PRO A 85 11.65 -8.87 2.49
CA PRO A 85 12.70 -9.89 2.66
C PRO A 85 13.88 -9.41 3.51
N THR A 86 14.05 -8.09 3.65
CA THR A 86 15.12 -7.54 4.49
C THR A 86 14.86 -7.76 5.98
N LYS A 87 13.61 -8.08 6.38
CA LYS A 87 13.16 -8.26 7.76
C LYS A 87 13.52 -7.09 8.70
N ARG A 88 13.84 -5.93 8.13
CA ARG A 88 14.20 -4.73 8.89
C ARG A 88 12.92 -4.04 9.38
N PRO A 89 12.90 -3.58 10.64
CA PRO A 89 11.79 -2.78 11.14
C PRO A 89 11.73 -1.43 10.43
N GLU A 90 10.54 -0.81 10.41
CA GLU A 90 10.30 0.47 9.74
C GLU A 90 11.28 1.55 10.21
N TRP A 91 11.47 1.70 11.52
CA TRP A 91 12.40 2.70 12.07
C TRP A 91 13.83 2.54 11.55
N GLN A 92 14.30 1.31 11.32
CA GLN A 92 15.67 1.08 10.81
C GLN A 92 15.76 1.53 9.34
N ILE A 93 14.74 1.21 8.55
CA ILE A 93 14.67 1.64 7.14
C ILE A 93 14.63 3.17 7.05
N LEU A 94 13.89 3.82 7.94
CA LEU A 94 13.83 5.28 8.02
C LEU A 94 15.16 5.88 8.47
N ALA A 95 15.80 5.30 9.49
CA ALA A 95 17.09 5.76 9.98
C ALA A 95 18.15 5.67 8.87
N GLU A 96 18.24 4.54 8.18
CA GLU A 96 19.19 4.35 7.05
C GLU A 96 18.98 5.37 5.93
N ARG A 97 17.73 5.72 5.62
CA ARG A 97 17.43 6.77 4.63
C ARG A 97 17.84 8.16 5.06
N ASN A 98 17.85 8.43 6.36
CA ASN A 98 18.32 9.68 6.93
C ASN A 98 19.84 9.67 7.20
N GLY A 99 20.57 8.70 6.64
CA GLY A 99 22.03 8.62 6.74
C GLY A 99 22.54 7.96 8.01
N TRP A 100 21.68 7.34 8.82
CA TRP A 100 22.13 6.54 9.96
C TRP A 100 22.68 5.20 9.46
N ALA A 101 23.89 4.86 9.87
CA ALA A 101 24.45 3.52 9.72
C ALA A 101 24.74 2.96 11.11
N PRO A 102 24.46 1.67 11.37
CA PRO A 102 24.88 1.05 12.62
C PRO A 102 26.40 1.16 12.75
N LYS A 103 26.89 1.59 13.92
CA LYS A 103 28.31 1.50 14.22
C LYS A 103 28.68 0.00 14.27
N THR A 104 29.54 -0.40 13.34
CA THR A 104 30.26 -1.68 13.36
C THR A 104 31.15 -1.79 14.59
#